data_AF-A0A672L834-F1
#
_entry.id   AF-A0A672L834-F1
#
_cell.length_a   1.000
_cell.length_b   1.000
_cell.length_c   1.000
_cell.angle_alpha   90.00
_cell.angle_beta   90.00
_cell.angle_gamma   90.00
#
_symmetry.space_group_name_H-M   'P 1'
#
loop_
_entity.id
_entity.type
_entity.pdbx_description
1 polymer ?
#
loop_
_entity_poly.entity_id
_entity_poly.type
_entity_poly.pdbx_seq_one_letter_code
_entity_poly.pdbx_strand_id
1 'polypeptide(L)'
;MCVCVCVCACICACAAVSVCVIQSCRLQVLVGEVQSYGERKTSIETAATRLSELSRKEDCDVVQNLIMTVQDRFKKLLQHTTDRGKTLEDAKRHAKQFSESWHLLVDWMTEVEQTLDTHKEISVSQEEIKQQLTEQKEFQKLLRSKRPMYEACLKRGRSLQEKAQSPEDTQHLENMVSELRDSWDTISGKSIERQHKLEEALLFSGRFTDALQALNDWLYRAEPQLAEDVPVCGDKDLVSNLIDKHKVFQRELGKRASCIRTLKRSVRDLTRSSTADAHWLQEQMEELEGRWEAVCKLSVSRQTRLEAALQQAEVFDGMVHSFLDHLSDVERVLKYGVLPEEEEALLTALENIHKLGEKILSSCHPDSVITIKSWISITKTRYEEVQTWAKQQAERIQATLSALEAEREEIQRLLDWISSAEESLNLKEQEPLPEDLELSADLITQHTDFMDEMKGKVPEMENATKSCKHKLAPKQRGTAKPPPSAPLPLEKLDPQTAVMSQLVSQWRTLWLLAHGRQSRLEEHLQRLKELEEFANFDFNIWRKRYMQWISHLKSRILDVFRSIDRDQDGRITHKEFISSVLASSEH
;
A
#
# COMPACT_ATOMS: atom_id res chain seq x y z
N MET A 1 2.24 40.64 66.07
CA MET A 1 1.02 41.38 66.51
C MET A 1 0.12 40.57 67.42
N CYS A 2 0.02 39.23 67.31
CA CYS A 2 -0.88 38.40 68.13
C CYS A 2 -0.56 38.37 69.65
N VAL A 3 0.71 38.49 70.05
CA VAL A 3 1.08 38.42 71.49
C VAL A 3 0.57 39.63 72.31
N CYS A 4 0.39 40.80 71.68
CA CYS A 4 -0.19 41.96 72.36
C CYS A 4 -1.72 41.86 72.53
N VAL A 5 -2.41 41.10 71.69
CA VAL A 5 -3.87 40.94 71.77
C VAL A 5 -4.23 39.98 72.91
N CYS A 6 -3.48 38.89 73.09
CA CYS A 6 -3.70 37.95 74.21
C CYS A 6 -3.46 38.57 75.59
N VAL A 7 -2.44 39.42 75.73
CA VAL A 7 -2.15 40.08 77.02
C VAL A 7 -3.23 41.11 77.36
N CYS A 8 -3.75 41.84 76.37
CA CYS A 8 -4.87 42.76 76.59
C CYS A 8 -6.19 42.03 76.88
N ALA A 9 -6.42 40.87 76.26
CA ALA A 9 -7.59 40.02 76.50
C ALA A 9 -7.60 39.39 77.90
N CYS A 10 -6.46 38.93 78.42
CA CYS A 10 -6.35 38.43 79.81
C CYS A 10 -6.59 39.54 80.85
N ILE A 11 -6.15 40.78 80.57
CA ILE A 11 -6.39 41.93 81.45
C ILE A 11 -7.88 42.35 81.41
N CYS A 12 -8.60 42.10 80.31
CA CYS A 12 -10.01 42.48 80.14
C CYS A 12 -11.04 41.38 80.46
N ALA A 13 -10.71 40.08 80.41
CA ALA A 13 -11.53 39.02 81.04
C ALA A 13 -11.61 39.23 82.57
N CYS A 14 -10.53 39.79 83.14
CA CYS A 14 -10.55 40.38 84.47
C CYS A 14 -11.54 41.53 84.60
N ALA A 15 -11.86 42.30 83.55
CA ALA A 15 -12.74 43.47 83.60
C ALA A 15 -14.23 43.10 83.76
N ALA A 16 -14.78 42.15 83.00
CA ALA A 16 -16.19 41.73 83.19
C ALA A 16 -16.41 41.04 84.55
N VAL A 17 -15.43 40.23 84.98
CA VAL A 17 -15.39 39.69 86.35
C VAL A 17 -15.22 40.84 87.36
N SER A 18 -14.41 41.86 87.05
CA SER A 18 -14.23 43.04 87.90
C SER A 18 -15.48 43.90 88.00
N VAL A 19 -16.30 44.05 86.95
CA VAL A 19 -17.56 44.80 87.02
C VAL A 19 -18.59 44.05 87.87
N CYS A 20 -18.70 42.73 87.72
CA CYS A 20 -19.49 41.91 88.65
C CYS A 20 -18.95 41.97 90.09
N VAL A 21 -17.63 42.02 90.28
CA VAL A 21 -16.99 42.18 91.60
C VAL A 21 -17.28 43.58 92.17
N ILE A 22 -17.19 44.65 91.38
CA ILE A 22 -17.50 46.02 91.79
C ILE A 22 -19.00 46.15 92.12
N GLN A 23 -19.88 45.58 91.30
CA GLN A 23 -21.31 45.53 91.59
C GLN A 23 -21.62 44.68 92.83
N SER A 24 -20.86 43.61 93.07
CA SER A 24 -20.99 42.76 94.27
C SER A 24 -20.56 43.51 95.52
N CYS A 25 -19.45 44.27 95.46
CA CYS A 25 -19.04 45.18 96.54
C CYS A 25 -20.09 46.28 96.79
N ARG A 26 -20.62 46.91 95.73
CA ARG A 26 -21.71 47.90 95.85
C ARG A 26 -23.00 47.30 96.43
N LEU A 27 -23.30 46.05 96.11
CA LEU A 27 -24.41 45.31 96.70
C LEU A 27 -24.15 45.00 98.18
N GLN A 28 -22.94 44.60 98.57
CA GLN A 28 -22.61 44.39 99.98
C GLN A 28 -22.78 45.67 100.81
N VAL A 29 -22.36 46.82 100.28
CA VAL A 29 -22.61 48.12 100.90
C VAL A 29 -24.11 48.38 101.03
N LEU A 30 -24.89 48.20 99.95
CA LEU A 30 -26.34 48.37 99.97
C LEU A 30 -27.02 47.42 100.97
N VAL A 31 -26.57 46.17 101.07
CA VAL A 31 -27.08 45.19 102.04
C VAL A 31 -26.82 45.67 103.46
N GLY A 32 -25.62 46.19 103.75
CA GLY A 32 -25.30 46.79 105.05
C GLY A 32 -26.17 48.02 105.36
N GLU A 33 -26.42 48.89 104.38
CA GLU A 33 -27.32 50.04 104.53
C GLU A 33 -28.77 49.59 104.82
N VAL A 34 -29.29 48.61 104.08
CA VAL A 34 -30.63 48.05 104.29
C VAL A 34 -30.75 47.39 105.66
N GLN A 35 -29.73 46.69 106.14
CA GLN A 35 -29.71 46.15 107.51
C GLN A 35 -29.80 47.27 108.57
N SER A 36 -29.08 48.38 108.38
CA SER A 36 -29.16 49.55 109.28
C SER A 36 -30.55 50.21 109.32
N TYR A 37 -31.31 50.14 108.21
CA TYR A 37 -32.71 50.60 108.18
C TYR A 37 -33.63 49.65 108.94
N GLY A 38 -33.26 48.36 109.07
CA GLY A 38 -33.99 47.39 109.88
C GLY A 38 -33.96 47.76 111.37
N GLU A 39 -32.79 48.12 111.90
CA GLU A 39 -32.65 48.59 113.28
C GLU A 39 -33.45 49.87 113.55
N ARG A 40 -33.39 50.83 112.62
CA ARG A 40 -34.20 52.07 112.67
C ARG A 40 -35.70 51.79 112.60
N LYS A 41 -36.13 50.86 111.75
CA LYS A 41 -37.53 50.42 111.66
C LYS A 41 -37.99 49.86 113.01
N THR A 42 -37.23 48.95 113.63
CA THR A 42 -37.59 48.36 114.93
C THR A 42 -37.67 49.43 116.04
N SER A 43 -36.79 50.43 116.01
CA SER A 43 -36.85 51.58 116.91
C SER A 43 -38.13 52.40 116.73
N ILE A 44 -38.51 52.70 115.48
CA ILE A 44 -39.76 53.39 115.13
C ILE A 44 -41.00 52.57 115.55
N GLU A 45 -41.00 51.26 115.32
CA GLU A 45 -42.08 50.35 115.75
C GLU A 45 -42.27 50.38 117.28
N THR A 46 -41.15 50.36 118.02
CA THR A 46 -41.16 50.46 119.49
C THR A 46 -41.68 51.81 119.97
N ALA A 47 -41.20 52.90 119.37
CA ALA A 47 -41.65 54.26 119.69
C ALA A 47 -43.14 54.45 119.37
N ALA A 48 -43.60 53.89 118.25
CA ALA A 48 -44.98 53.98 117.82
C ALA A 48 -45.93 53.11 118.67
N THR A 49 -45.47 51.97 119.19
CA THR A 49 -46.23 51.17 120.16
C THR A 49 -46.46 51.96 121.45
N ARG A 50 -45.40 52.61 121.97
CA ARG A 50 -45.50 53.52 123.13
C ARG A 50 -46.40 54.73 122.86
N LEU A 51 -46.34 55.29 121.65
CA LEU A 51 -47.20 56.41 121.26
C LEU A 51 -48.67 55.99 121.21
N SER A 52 -48.97 54.80 120.67
CA SER A 52 -50.33 54.25 120.64
C SER A 52 -50.91 53.95 122.03
N GLU A 53 -50.07 53.64 123.03
CA GLU A 53 -50.50 53.48 124.44
C GLU A 53 -50.96 54.79 125.08
N LEU A 54 -50.46 55.94 124.58
CA LEU A 54 -50.70 57.27 125.15
C LEU A 54 -51.69 58.13 124.34
N SER A 55 -52.19 57.61 123.22
CA SER A 55 -52.96 58.37 122.22
C SER A 55 -54.46 58.02 122.21
N ARG A 56 -55.28 58.86 121.56
CA ARG A 56 -56.71 58.58 121.33
C ARG A 56 -56.86 57.58 120.19
N LYS A 57 -57.99 56.88 120.12
CA LYS A 57 -58.24 55.80 119.15
C LYS A 57 -58.03 56.21 117.68
N GLU A 58 -58.47 57.41 117.30
CA GLU A 58 -58.30 57.96 115.94
C GLU A 58 -56.83 58.18 115.58
N ASP A 59 -56.00 58.62 116.53
CA ASP A 59 -54.56 58.81 116.34
C ASP A 59 -53.83 57.45 116.25
N CYS A 60 -54.29 56.44 116.98
CA CYS A 60 -53.74 55.09 116.93
C CYS A 60 -53.90 54.46 115.52
N ASP A 61 -55.03 54.69 114.85
CA ASP A 61 -55.27 54.21 113.49
C ASP A 61 -54.30 54.88 112.48
N VAL A 62 -54.00 56.18 112.66
CA VAL A 62 -53.01 56.90 111.84
C VAL A 62 -51.60 56.37 112.08
N VAL A 63 -51.20 56.20 113.35
CA VAL A 63 -49.89 55.65 113.74
C VAL A 63 -49.73 54.22 113.20
N GLN A 64 -50.76 53.38 113.31
CA GLN A 64 -50.75 52.02 112.77
C GLN A 64 -50.59 52.00 111.24
N ASN A 65 -51.32 52.85 110.51
CA ASN A 65 -51.19 52.97 109.05
C ASN A 65 -49.78 53.44 108.63
N LEU A 66 -49.16 54.36 109.36
CA LEU A 66 -47.78 54.81 109.12
C LEU A 66 -46.76 53.69 109.39
N ILE A 67 -46.89 52.95 110.49
CA ILE A 67 -46.05 51.76 110.76
C ILE A 67 -46.21 50.73 109.64
N MET A 68 -47.44 50.39 109.25
CA MET A 68 -47.71 49.45 108.15
C MET A 68 -47.07 49.89 106.84
N THR A 69 -47.08 51.20 106.55
CA THR A 69 -46.42 51.77 105.37
C THR A 69 -44.90 51.62 105.43
N VAL A 70 -44.28 51.88 106.59
CA VAL A 70 -42.83 51.68 106.80
C VAL A 70 -42.47 50.19 106.71
N GLN A 71 -43.29 49.31 107.28
CA GLN A 71 -43.13 47.85 107.19
C GLN A 71 -43.19 47.36 105.74
N ASP A 72 -44.18 47.80 104.96
CA ASP A 72 -44.32 47.44 103.54
C ASP A 72 -43.14 47.97 102.70
N ARG A 73 -42.76 49.24 102.88
CA ARG A 73 -41.62 49.83 102.17
C ARG A 73 -40.30 49.13 102.49
N PHE A 74 -40.05 48.83 103.77
CA PHE A 74 -38.87 48.09 104.18
C PHE A 74 -38.87 46.66 103.61
N LYS A 75 -40.02 45.97 103.64
CA LYS A 75 -40.18 44.65 103.04
C LYS A 75 -39.88 44.66 101.54
N LYS A 76 -40.42 45.64 100.80
CA LYS A 76 -40.12 45.83 99.37
C LYS A 76 -38.65 46.13 99.11
N LEU A 77 -38.02 46.97 99.93
CA LEU A 77 -36.59 47.30 99.83
C LEU A 77 -35.70 46.07 100.07
N LEU A 78 -36.00 45.28 101.09
CA LEU A 78 -35.31 44.03 101.39
C LEU A 78 -35.48 43.01 100.26
N GLN A 79 -36.70 42.89 99.74
CA GLN A 79 -37.02 42.02 98.61
C GLN A 79 -36.23 42.44 97.36
N HIS A 80 -36.25 43.72 96.98
CA HIS A 80 -35.48 44.25 95.84
C HIS A 80 -33.97 44.04 95.99
N THR A 81 -33.44 44.23 97.20
CA THR A 81 -31.99 44.04 97.46
C THR A 81 -31.61 42.56 97.36
N THR A 82 -32.46 41.67 97.87
CA THR A 82 -32.28 40.22 97.78
C THR A 82 -32.38 39.73 96.33
N ASP A 83 -33.38 40.19 95.59
CA ASP A 83 -33.59 39.83 94.19
C ASP A 83 -32.44 40.35 93.32
N ARG A 84 -31.97 41.58 93.55
CA ARG A 84 -30.77 42.13 92.89
C ARG A 84 -29.54 41.27 93.18
N GLY A 85 -29.40 40.76 94.41
CA GLY A 85 -28.32 39.84 94.76
C GLY A 85 -28.37 38.50 94.03
N LYS A 86 -29.55 37.88 93.94
CA LYS A 86 -29.75 36.65 93.17
C LYS A 86 -29.44 36.87 91.69
N THR A 87 -29.95 37.94 91.09
CA THR A 87 -29.68 38.26 89.67
C THR A 87 -28.20 38.50 89.42
N LEU A 88 -27.49 39.18 90.32
CA LEU A 88 -26.06 39.43 90.18
C LEU A 88 -25.23 38.14 90.31
N GLU A 89 -25.56 37.27 91.27
CA GLU A 89 -24.87 35.97 91.42
C GLU A 89 -25.12 35.06 90.21
N ASP A 90 -26.35 35.06 89.69
CA ASP A 90 -26.69 34.36 88.45
C ASP A 90 -25.90 34.92 87.26
N ALA A 91 -25.84 36.24 87.10
CA ALA A 91 -25.08 36.89 86.03
C ALA A 91 -23.58 36.53 86.12
N LYS A 92 -22.99 36.61 87.32
CA LYS A 92 -21.59 36.23 87.59
C LYS A 92 -21.33 34.77 87.23
N ARG A 93 -22.23 33.86 87.60
CA ARG A 93 -22.13 32.44 87.26
C ARG A 93 -22.16 32.21 85.75
N HIS A 94 -23.09 32.84 85.03
CA HIS A 94 -23.17 32.73 83.57
C HIS A 94 -21.95 33.34 82.87
N ALA A 95 -21.45 34.49 83.35
CA ALA A 95 -20.26 35.15 82.84
C ALA A 95 -19.02 34.28 83.02
N LYS A 96 -18.85 33.67 84.19
CA LYS A 96 -17.77 32.71 84.47
C LYS A 96 -17.83 31.50 83.53
N GLN A 97 -19.00 30.87 83.41
CA GLN A 97 -19.18 29.72 82.52
C GLN A 97 -18.93 30.07 81.04
N PHE A 98 -19.33 31.27 80.61
CA PHE A 98 -19.04 31.77 79.27
C PHE A 98 -17.53 31.95 79.07
N SER A 99 -16.84 32.67 79.96
CA SER A 99 -15.39 32.91 79.88
C SER A 99 -14.61 31.59 79.86
N GLU A 100 -14.91 30.64 80.75
CA GLU A 100 -14.26 29.32 80.77
C GLU A 100 -14.52 28.54 79.48
N SER A 101 -15.77 28.51 78.99
CA SER A 101 -16.10 27.85 77.72
C SER A 101 -15.42 28.52 76.52
N TRP A 102 -15.30 29.84 76.56
CA TRP A 102 -14.71 30.64 75.50
C TRP A 102 -13.20 30.38 75.40
N HIS A 103 -12.47 30.44 76.52
CA HIS A 103 -11.03 30.15 76.54
C HIS A 103 -10.74 28.73 76.04
N LEU A 104 -11.46 27.72 76.56
CA LEU A 104 -11.28 26.33 76.12
C LEU A 104 -11.52 26.14 74.61
N LEU A 105 -12.47 26.87 74.02
CA LEU A 105 -12.75 26.78 72.59
C LEU A 105 -11.70 27.53 71.78
N VAL A 106 -11.35 28.76 72.16
CA VAL A 106 -10.37 29.58 71.42
C VAL A 106 -8.98 28.95 71.48
N ASP A 107 -8.56 28.41 72.63
CA ASP A 107 -7.29 27.69 72.75
C ASP A 107 -7.27 26.47 71.82
N TRP A 108 -8.35 25.68 71.83
CA TRP A 108 -8.49 24.52 70.94
C TRP A 108 -8.50 24.92 69.45
N MET A 109 -9.21 25.99 69.08
CA MET A 109 -9.24 26.48 67.70
C MET A 109 -7.87 26.99 67.25
N THR A 110 -7.12 27.63 68.15
CA THR A 110 -5.75 28.10 67.88
C THR A 110 -4.80 26.92 67.64
N GLU A 111 -4.89 25.85 68.43
CA GLU A 111 -4.11 24.62 68.24
C GLU A 111 -4.46 23.93 66.91
N VAL A 112 -5.75 23.84 66.60
CA VAL A 112 -6.23 23.29 65.32
C VAL A 112 -5.75 24.13 64.15
N GLU A 113 -5.80 25.46 64.24
CA GLU A 113 -5.35 26.36 63.19
C GLU A 113 -3.85 26.19 62.91
N GLN A 114 -3.02 26.13 63.96
CA GLN A 114 -1.59 25.84 63.82
C GLN A 114 -1.33 24.47 63.18
N THR A 115 -2.15 23.47 63.53
CA THR A 115 -2.07 22.14 62.92
C THR A 115 -2.41 22.22 61.43
N LEU A 116 -3.50 22.88 61.05
CA LEU A 116 -3.91 23.07 59.65
C LEU A 116 -2.86 23.82 58.82
N ASP A 117 -2.20 24.82 59.40
CA ASP A 117 -1.14 25.60 58.75
C ASP A 117 0.15 24.77 58.56
N THR A 118 0.34 23.72 59.34
CA THR A 118 1.50 22.80 59.26
C THR A 118 1.18 21.48 58.56
N HIS A 119 -0.05 21.28 58.09
CA HIS A 119 -0.40 20.09 57.35
C HIS A 119 0.48 19.92 56.10
N LYS A 120 0.85 18.67 55.81
CA LYS A 120 1.61 18.31 54.61
C LYS A 120 0.96 18.85 53.33
N GLU A 121 1.83 19.20 52.37
CA GLU A 121 1.46 19.48 50.98
C GLU A 121 0.64 18.33 50.41
N ILE A 122 -0.28 18.67 49.49
CA ILE A 122 -1.10 17.66 48.82
C ILE A 122 -0.18 16.83 47.93
N SER A 123 -0.18 15.52 48.17
CA SER A 123 0.57 14.56 47.35
C SER A 123 -0.03 14.46 45.95
N VAL A 124 0.75 13.99 44.99
CA VAL A 124 0.27 13.67 43.64
C VAL A 124 -0.10 12.18 43.50
N SER A 125 0.44 11.34 44.37
CA SER A 125 0.12 9.91 44.38
C SER A 125 -1.35 9.70 44.75
N GLN A 126 -2.08 8.97 43.91
CA GLN A 126 -3.49 8.70 44.14
C GLN A 126 -3.74 7.99 45.49
N GLU A 127 -2.83 7.11 45.92
CA GLU A 127 -2.92 6.38 47.19
C GLU A 127 -2.73 7.31 48.38
N GLU A 128 -1.75 8.21 48.31
CA GLU A 128 -1.47 9.17 49.37
C GLU A 128 -2.57 10.24 49.45
N ILE A 129 -3.12 10.71 48.32
CA ILE A 129 -4.27 11.63 48.32
C ILE A 129 -5.49 10.97 49.00
N LYS A 130 -5.75 9.67 48.75
CA LYS A 130 -6.83 8.92 49.43
C LYS A 130 -6.59 8.82 50.94
N GLN A 131 -5.34 8.64 51.36
CA GLN A 131 -4.97 8.65 52.77
C GLN A 131 -5.22 10.04 53.39
N GLN A 132 -4.76 11.12 52.74
CA GLN A 132 -4.99 12.49 53.20
C GLN A 132 -6.49 12.87 53.24
N LEU A 133 -7.31 12.37 52.31
CA LEU A 133 -8.77 12.51 52.34
C LEU A 133 -9.40 11.81 53.56
N THR A 134 -8.86 10.66 53.94
CA THR A 134 -9.31 9.93 55.13
C THR A 134 -9.00 10.71 56.40
N GLU A 135 -7.78 11.25 56.51
CA GLU A 135 -7.38 12.14 57.61
C GLU A 135 -8.25 13.40 57.68
N GLN A 136 -8.51 14.03 56.52
CA GLN A 136 -9.39 15.19 56.44
C GLN A 136 -10.82 14.88 56.87
N LYS A 137 -11.33 13.68 56.54
CA LYS A 137 -12.65 13.21 56.97
C LYS A 137 -12.73 13.02 58.49
N GLU A 138 -11.67 12.51 59.12
CA GLU A 138 -11.60 12.42 60.59
C GLU A 138 -11.53 13.81 61.23
N PHE A 139 -10.77 14.73 60.65
CA PHE A 139 -10.74 16.12 61.11
C PHE A 139 -12.12 16.81 61.01
N GLN A 140 -12.86 16.61 59.92
CA GLN A 140 -14.23 17.11 59.78
C GLN A 140 -15.20 16.49 60.79
N LYS A 141 -14.99 15.24 61.22
CA LYS A 141 -15.78 14.64 62.32
C LYS A 141 -15.45 15.33 63.65
N LEU A 142 -14.19 15.65 63.91
CA LEU A 142 -13.77 16.40 65.11
C LEU A 142 -14.39 17.81 65.13
N LEU A 143 -14.37 18.54 64.01
CA LEU A 143 -15.06 19.83 63.91
C LEU A 143 -16.56 19.70 64.20
N ARG A 144 -17.23 18.69 63.61
CA ARG A 144 -18.65 18.43 63.86
C ARG A 144 -18.95 18.10 65.32
N SER A 145 -18.08 17.39 66.02
CA SER A 145 -18.27 17.06 67.44
C SER A 145 -18.09 18.27 68.36
N LYS A 146 -17.28 19.25 67.97
CA LYS A 146 -17.08 20.52 68.71
C LYS A 146 -18.16 21.57 68.46
N ARG A 147 -18.89 21.46 67.35
CA ARG A 147 -19.94 22.42 66.96
C ARG A 147 -21.00 22.68 68.04
N PRO A 148 -21.56 21.68 68.76
CA PRO A 148 -22.53 21.95 69.84
C PRO A 148 -21.95 22.79 70.97
N MET A 149 -20.66 22.60 71.31
CA MET A 149 -19.99 23.39 72.34
C MET A 149 -19.83 24.86 71.90
N TYR A 150 -19.44 25.06 70.64
CA TYR A 150 -19.36 26.39 70.02
C TYR A 150 -20.72 27.10 70.01
N GLU A 151 -21.78 26.44 69.52
CA GLU A 151 -23.13 27.01 69.48
C GLU A 151 -23.66 27.36 70.88
N ALA A 152 -23.38 26.50 71.88
CA ALA A 152 -23.74 26.76 73.27
C ALA A 152 -22.96 27.94 73.87
N CYS A 153 -21.66 28.07 73.58
CA CYS A 153 -20.83 29.20 74.01
C CYS A 153 -21.31 30.51 73.38
N LEU A 154 -21.57 30.52 72.07
CA LEU A 154 -22.16 31.66 71.36
C LEU A 154 -23.50 32.09 71.95
N LYS A 155 -24.40 31.14 72.22
CA LYS A 155 -25.71 31.43 72.81
C LYS A 155 -25.57 32.05 74.21
N ARG A 156 -24.63 31.54 75.02
CA ARG A 156 -24.31 32.11 76.34
C ARG A 156 -23.77 33.53 76.22
N GLY A 157 -22.82 33.77 75.30
CA GLY A 157 -22.29 35.10 75.03
C GLY A 157 -23.36 36.11 74.62
N ARG A 158 -24.25 35.74 73.69
CA ARG A 158 -25.39 36.59 73.29
C ARG A 158 -26.35 36.88 74.45
N SER A 159 -26.68 35.87 75.26
CA SER A 159 -27.55 36.08 76.42
C SER A 159 -26.93 37.01 77.48
N LEU A 160 -25.60 37.00 77.62
CA LEU A 160 -24.89 37.94 78.49
C LEU A 160 -24.90 39.37 77.90
N GLN A 161 -24.72 39.52 76.59
CA GLN A 161 -24.81 40.81 75.90
C GLN A 161 -26.19 41.46 76.11
N GLU A 162 -27.27 40.68 75.96
CA GLU A 162 -28.65 41.14 76.17
C GLU A 162 -28.93 41.62 77.60
N LYS A 163 -28.20 41.06 78.58
CA LYS A 163 -28.36 41.36 80.02
C LYS A 163 -27.37 42.38 80.54
N ALA A 164 -26.37 42.77 79.74
CA ALA A 164 -25.35 43.73 80.12
C ALA A 164 -25.98 45.11 80.31
N GLN A 165 -25.60 45.79 81.39
CA GLN A 165 -26.13 47.12 81.74
C GLN A 165 -25.12 48.25 81.44
N SER A 166 -23.86 47.91 81.24
CA SER A 166 -22.78 48.85 80.90
C SER A 166 -22.45 48.75 79.40
N PRO A 167 -22.32 49.88 78.69
CA PRO A 167 -21.89 49.86 77.29
C PRO A 167 -20.50 49.25 77.10
N GLU A 168 -19.60 49.37 78.08
CA GLU A 168 -18.27 48.76 78.05
C GLU A 168 -18.34 47.22 78.09
N ASP A 169 -19.21 46.67 78.94
CA ASP A 169 -19.42 45.22 79.05
C ASP A 169 -20.07 44.66 77.78
N THR A 170 -21.05 45.38 77.23
CA THR A 170 -21.70 45.01 75.96
C THR A 170 -20.67 44.95 74.83
N GLN A 171 -19.83 45.97 74.68
CA GLN A 171 -18.81 46.00 73.63
C GLN A 171 -17.76 44.89 73.83
N HIS A 172 -17.35 44.63 75.08
CA HIS A 172 -16.40 43.56 75.37
C HIS A 172 -16.95 42.18 75.01
N LEU A 173 -18.19 41.89 75.42
CA LEU A 173 -18.85 40.64 75.07
C LEU A 173 -19.09 40.54 73.56
N GLU A 174 -19.36 41.63 72.86
CA GLU A 174 -19.44 41.68 71.39
C GLU A 174 -18.12 41.27 70.74
N ASN A 175 -17.01 41.85 71.19
CA ASN A 175 -15.68 41.50 70.68
C ASN A 175 -15.35 40.03 70.92
N MET A 176 -15.62 39.49 72.12
CA MET A 176 -15.39 38.06 72.42
C MET A 176 -16.25 37.15 71.54
N VAL A 177 -17.53 37.48 71.34
CA VAL A 177 -18.44 36.70 70.49
C VAL A 177 -18.04 36.80 69.02
N SER A 178 -17.54 37.95 68.56
CA SER A 178 -16.98 38.12 67.22
C SER A 178 -15.74 37.26 67.03
N GLU A 179 -14.76 37.35 67.94
CA GLU A 179 -13.52 36.58 67.88
C GLU A 179 -13.79 35.06 67.85
N LEU A 180 -14.73 34.59 68.68
CA LEU A 180 -15.14 33.19 68.68
C LEU A 180 -15.71 32.76 67.31
N ARG A 181 -16.51 33.63 66.68
CA ARG A 181 -17.09 33.38 65.35
C ARG A 181 -16.02 33.39 64.27
N ASP A 182 -15.18 34.42 64.26
CA ASP A 182 -14.14 34.62 63.24
C ASP A 182 -13.13 33.47 63.26
N SER A 183 -12.72 33.02 64.47
CA SER A 183 -11.84 31.86 64.63
C SER A 183 -12.51 30.55 64.15
N TRP A 184 -13.78 30.33 64.51
CA TRP A 184 -14.53 29.16 64.06
C TRP A 184 -14.73 29.14 62.53
N ASP A 185 -15.06 30.28 61.94
CA ASP A 185 -15.27 30.44 60.51
C ASP A 185 -13.94 30.27 59.75
N THR A 186 -12.82 30.72 60.33
CA THR A 186 -11.48 30.54 59.76
C THR A 186 -11.09 29.06 59.68
N ILE A 187 -11.16 28.32 60.79
CA ILE A 187 -10.80 26.88 60.78
C ILE A 187 -11.78 26.06 59.92
N SER A 188 -13.06 26.44 59.91
CA SER A 188 -14.07 25.78 59.07
C SER A 188 -13.82 26.05 57.59
N GLY A 189 -13.49 27.29 57.23
CA GLY A 189 -13.13 27.70 55.87
C GLY A 189 -11.88 26.97 55.37
N LYS A 190 -10.80 26.98 56.16
CA LYS A 190 -9.56 26.24 55.86
C LYS A 190 -9.83 24.74 55.65
N SER A 191 -10.70 24.14 56.47
CA SER A 191 -11.10 22.74 56.35
C SER A 191 -11.82 22.42 55.04
N ILE A 192 -12.77 23.29 54.66
CA ILE A 192 -13.55 23.15 53.42
C ILE A 192 -12.64 23.34 52.20
N GLU A 193 -11.79 24.36 52.22
CA GLU A 193 -10.82 24.61 51.14
C GLU A 193 -9.86 23.44 50.96
N ARG A 194 -9.32 22.89 52.05
CA ARG A 194 -8.44 21.72 52.00
C ARG A 194 -9.16 20.50 51.42
N GLN A 195 -10.41 20.26 51.82
CA GLN A 195 -11.23 19.16 51.27
C GLN A 195 -11.40 19.32 49.76
N HIS A 196 -11.78 20.51 49.29
CA HIS A 196 -11.96 20.77 47.86
C HIS A 196 -10.67 20.56 47.06
N LYS A 197 -9.53 21.05 47.55
CA LYS A 197 -8.23 20.86 46.90
C LYS A 197 -7.83 19.39 46.83
N LEU A 198 -8.09 18.60 47.88
CA LEU A 198 -7.83 17.16 47.89
C LEU A 198 -8.71 16.39 46.89
N GLU A 199 -10.00 16.75 46.79
CA GLU A 199 -10.92 16.14 45.83
C GLU A 199 -10.55 16.49 44.37
N GLU A 200 -10.17 17.74 44.12
CA GLU A 200 -9.68 18.20 42.82
C GLU A 200 -8.38 17.48 42.42
N ALA A 201 -7.42 17.37 43.36
CA ALA A 201 -6.19 16.63 43.16
C ALA A 201 -6.44 15.14 42.88
N LEU A 202 -7.39 14.51 43.59
CA LEU A 202 -7.75 13.12 43.35
C LEU A 202 -8.34 12.91 41.95
N LEU A 203 -9.25 13.80 41.53
CA LEU A 203 -9.85 13.75 40.21
C LEU A 203 -8.80 13.94 39.11
N PHE A 204 -7.90 14.89 39.30
CA PHE A 204 -6.80 15.13 38.38
C PHE A 204 -5.86 13.91 38.29
N SER A 205 -5.38 13.40 39.43
CA SER A 205 -4.47 12.24 39.50
C SER A 205 -5.07 11.01 38.82
N GLY A 206 -6.37 10.73 39.05
CA GLY A 206 -7.06 9.64 38.36
C GLY A 206 -7.10 9.83 36.84
N ARG A 207 -7.54 11.01 36.35
CA ARG A 207 -7.58 11.30 34.91
C ARG A 207 -6.21 11.27 34.25
N PHE A 208 -5.18 11.72 34.96
CA PHE A 208 -3.81 11.70 34.50
C PHE A 208 -3.32 10.25 34.32
N THR A 209 -3.48 9.41 35.35
CA THR A 209 -3.09 8.01 35.31
C THR A 209 -3.83 7.23 34.22
N ASP A 210 -5.14 7.44 34.09
CA ASP A 210 -5.94 6.79 33.03
C ASP A 210 -5.46 7.18 31.62
N ALA A 211 -5.18 8.46 31.40
CA ALA A 211 -4.71 8.98 30.12
C ALA A 211 -3.27 8.52 29.80
N LEU A 212 -2.39 8.50 30.81
CA LEU A 212 -1.03 7.96 30.70
C LEU A 212 -1.07 6.48 30.32
N GLN A 213 -1.87 5.67 31.02
CA GLN A 213 -2.02 4.24 30.74
C GLN A 213 -2.58 4.00 29.34
N ALA A 214 -3.63 4.72 28.95
CA ALA A 214 -4.23 4.58 27.62
C ALA A 214 -3.24 4.87 26.48
N LEU A 215 -2.32 5.83 26.67
CA LEU A 215 -1.25 6.11 25.71
C LEU A 215 -0.17 5.03 25.72
N ASN A 216 0.26 4.56 26.90
CA ASN A 216 1.23 3.48 27.02
C ASN A 216 0.73 2.18 26.38
N ASP A 217 -0.54 1.83 26.58
CA ASP A 217 -1.18 0.66 25.97
C ASP A 217 -1.26 0.79 24.44
N TRP A 218 -1.53 1.99 23.95
CA TRP A 218 -1.53 2.24 22.52
C TRP A 218 -0.13 2.14 21.92
N LEU A 219 0.88 2.74 22.57
CA LEU A 219 2.28 2.64 22.17
C LEU A 219 2.74 1.19 22.12
N TYR A 220 2.39 0.39 23.14
CA TYR A 220 2.71 -1.04 23.20
C TYR A 220 2.16 -1.84 22.00
N ARG A 221 0.99 -1.45 21.47
CA ARG A 221 0.42 -2.05 20.25
C ARG A 221 1.01 -1.47 18.97
N ALA A 222 1.44 -0.21 18.97
CA ALA A 222 1.95 0.49 17.80
C ALA A 222 3.40 0.10 17.46
N GLU A 223 4.26 -0.01 18.48
CA GLU A 223 5.68 -0.38 18.34
C GLU A 223 5.92 -1.63 17.48
N PRO A 224 5.30 -2.80 17.75
CA PRO A 224 5.54 -4.01 16.96
C PRO A 224 4.99 -3.91 15.52
N GLN A 225 3.96 -3.08 15.26
CA GLN A 225 3.44 -2.89 13.90
C GLN A 225 4.39 -2.06 13.03
N LEU A 226 5.24 -1.24 13.65
CA LEU A 226 6.17 -0.35 12.96
C LEU A 226 7.61 -0.88 12.92
N ALA A 227 7.86 -2.04 13.52
CA ALA A 227 9.20 -2.59 13.65
C ALA A 227 9.88 -2.83 12.28
N GLU A 228 11.22 -2.82 12.30
CA GLU A 228 12.04 -2.90 11.08
C GLU A 228 11.93 -4.25 10.35
N ASP A 229 11.62 -5.31 11.10
CA ASP A 229 11.42 -6.67 10.61
C ASP A 229 10.05 -6.91 9.97
N VAL A 230 9.07 -6.02 10.19
CA VAL A 230 7.75 -6.13 9.55
C VAL A 230 7.90 -5.93 8.04
N PRO A 231 7.55 -6.92 7.19
CA PRO A 231 7.75 -6.82 5.75
C PRO A 231 6.85 -5.76 5.13
N VAL A 232 7.39 -5.04 4.14
CA VAL A 232 6.68 -3.98 3.40
C VAL A 232 6.78 -4.13 1.88
N CYS A 233 7.61 -5.06 1.39
CA CYS A 233 7.75 -5.34 -0.04
C CYS A 233 6.67 -6.33 -0.49
N GLY A 234 6.29 -6.28 -1.76
CA GLY A 234 5.26 -7.16 -2.31
C GLY A 234 4.90 -6.76 -3.74
N ASP A 235 3.77 -7.27 -4.22
CA ASP A 235 3.17 -6.78 -5.45
C ASP A 235 2.61 -5.36 -5.26
N LYS A 236 2.45 -4.65 -6.37
CA LYS A 236 2.07 -3.23 -6.40
C LYS A 236 0.78 -2.94 -5.63
N ASP A 237 -0.23 -3.78 -5.76
CA ASP A 237 -1.52 -3.59 -5.10
C ASP A 237 -1.41 -3.78 -3.59
N LEU A 238 -0.69 -4.81 -3.15
CA LEU A 238 -0.43 -5.02 -1.72
C LEU A 238 0.34 -3.85 -1.10
N VAL A 239 1.42 -3.38 -1.73
CA VAL A 239 2.22 -2.27 -1.20
C VAL A 239 1.41 -0.98 -1.14
N SER A 240 0.59 -0.70 -2.17
CA SER A 240 -0.34 0.45 -2.16
C SER A 240 -1.33 0.37 -0.98
N ASN A 241 -1.90 -0.81 -0.73
CA ASN A 241 -2.80 -1.03 0.41
C ASN A 241 -2.10 -0.85 1.77
N LEU A 242 -0.84 -1.30 1.89
CA LEU A 242 -0.04 -1.08 3.10
C LEU A 242 0.23 0.41 3.35
N ILE A 243 0.49 1.19 2.30
CA ILE A 243 0.64 2.65 2.37
C ILE A 243 -0.65 3.30 2.89
N ASP A 244 -1.81 2.90 2.36
CA ASP A 244 -3.08 3.49 2.80
C ASP A 244 -3.42 3.15 4.25
N LYS A 245 -3.13 1.92 4.70
CA LYS A 245 -3.21 1.55 6.12
C LYS A 245 -2.27 2.40 6.97
N HIS A 246 -1.04 2.66 6.51
CA HIS A 246 -0.09 3.50 7.25
C HIS A 246 -0.53 4.97 7.30
N LYS A 247 -1.16 5.51 6.26
CA LYS A 247 -1.78 6.86 6.30
C LYS A 247 -2.89 6.96 7.36
N VAL A 248 -3.68 5.89 7.57
CA VAL A 248 -4.66 5.84 8.67
C VAL A 248 -3.93 5.92 10.02
N PHE A 249 -2.87 5.11 10.20
CA PHE A 249 -2.04 5.13 11.40
C PHE A 249 -1.43 6.51 11.67
N GLN A 250 -0.90 7.20 10.65
CA GLN A 250 -0.35 8.55 10.79
C GLN A 250 -1.40 9.59 11.22
N ARG A 251 -2.64 9.48 10.75
CA ARG A 251 -3.74 10.33 11.23
C ARG A 251 -4.05 10.08 12.70
N GLU A 252 -4.01 8.82 13.13
CA GLU A 252 -4.16 8.46 14.54
C GLU A 252 -3.02 9.00 15.42
N LEU A 253 -1.78 8.89 14.94
CA LEU A 253 -0.60 9.48 15.57
C LEU A 253 -0.78 11.00 15.72
N GLY A 254 -1.22 11.70 14.67
CA GLY A 254 -1.50 13.13 14.72
C GLY A 254 -2.55 13.52 15.78
N LYS A 255 -3.61 12.73 15.94
CA LYS A 255 -4.63 12.96 16.98
C LYS A 255 -4.05 12.80 18.39
N ARG A 256 -3.26 11.76 18.63
CA ARG A 256 -2.66 11.46 19.94
C ARG A 256 -1.54 12.43 20.35
N ALA A 257 -0.88 13.09 19.38
CA ALA A 257 0.07 14.16 19.64
C ALA A 257 -0.55 15.32 20.45
N SER A 258 -1.86 15.58 20.30
CA SER A 258 -2.58 16.56 21.13
C SER A 258 -2.68 16.10 22.59
N CYS A 259 -2.97 14.82 22.82
CA CYS A 259 -3.10 14.23 24.15
C CYS A 259 -1.79 14.32 24.93
N ILE A 260 -0.66 13.97 24.31
CA ILE A 260 0.67 14.08 24.94
C ILE A 260 1.00 15.52 25.30
N ARG A 261 0.72 16.49 24.41
CA ARG A 261 0.95 17.92 24.71
C ARG A 261 0.11 18.41 25.89
N THR A 262 -1.14 17.95 25.98
CA THR A 262 -2.02 18.28 27.12
C THR A 262 -1.48 17.68 28.42
N LEU A 263 -1.14 16.39 28.43
CA LEU A 263 -0.57 15.73 29.60
C LEU A 263 0.75 16.38 30.05
N LYS A 264 1.65 16.67 29.12
CA LYS A 264 2.91 17.37 29.41
C LYS A 264 2.67 18.74 30.04
N ARG A 265 1.65 19.49 29.57
CA ARG A 265 1.29 20.77 30.18
C ARG A 265 0.76 20.58 31.60
N SER A 266 -0.15 19.62 31.78
CA SER A 266 -0.73 19.28 33.09
C SER A 266 0.35 18.90 34.11
N VAL A 267 1.36 18.11 33.73
CA VAL A 267 2.48 17.78 34.64
C VAL A 267 3.31 19.01 34.98
N ARG A 268 3.65 19.87 33.99
CA ARG A 268 4.38 21.12 34.28
C ARG A 268 3.63 22.04 35.23
N ASP A 269 2.32 22.19 35.05
CA ASP A 269 1.50 23.06 35.89
C ASP A 269 1.45 22.50 37.33
N LEU A 270 1.34 21.18 37.48
CA LEU A 270 1.34 20.51 38.78
C LEU A 270 2.69 20.63 39.51
N THR A 271 3.79 20.39 38.80
CA THR A 271 5.16 20.53 39.34
C THR A 271 5.51 21.96 39.75
N ARG A 272 4.87 22.99 39.16
CA ARG A 272 5.06 24.37 39.63
C ARG A 272 4.40 24.64 40.98
N SER A 273 3.43 23.83 41.37
CA SER A 273 2.63 24.00 42.59
C SER A 273 3.04 23.10 43.77
N SER A 274 3.79 22.02 43.51
CA SER A 274 4.23 21.04 44.53
C SER A 274 5.61 20.48 44.17
N THR A 275 6.50 20.31 45.15
CA THR A 275 7.93 20.02 44.91
C THR A 275 8.36 18.57 45.14
N ALA A 276 7.65 17.79 45.97
CA ALA A 276 8.10 16.47 46.39
C ALA A 276 7.81 15.35 45.36
N ASP A 277 6.62 15.34 44.75
CA ASP A 277 6.19 14.30 43.78
C ASP A 277 6.43 14.68 42.32
N ALA A 278 7.06 15.83 42.11
CA ALA A 278 7.39 16.36 40.80
C ALA A 278 8.29 15.42 39.98
N HIS A 279 9.23 14.75 40.65
CA HIS A 279 10.24 13.92 39.98
C HIS A 279 9.65 12.67 39.34
N TRP A 280 8.85 11.90 40.09
CA TRP A 280 8.23 10.68 39.58
C TRP A 280 7.33 10.96 38.36
N LEU A 281 6.52 12.02 38.41
CA LEU A 281 5.70 12.43 37.27
C LEU A 281 6.53 12.85 36.06
N GLN A 282 7.65 13.54 36.30
CA GLN A 282 8.58 13.94 35.24
C GLN A 282 9.18 12.70 34.59
N GLU A 283 9.67 11.72 35.37
CA GLU A 283 10.20 10.46 34.85
C GLU A 283 9.16 9.70 34.02
N GLN A 284 7.92 9.57 34.51
CA GLN A 284 6.85 8.90 33.78
C GLN A 284 6.50 9.62 32.46
N MET A 285 6.52 10.94 32.47
CA MET A 285 6.31 11.73 31.25
C MET A 285 7.49 11.62 30.28
N GLU A 286 8.73 11.64 30.78
CA GLU A 286 9.94 11.48 29.96
C GLU A 286 9.99 10.10 29.30
N GLU A 287 9.63 9.04 30.03
CA GLU A 287 9.51 7.68 29.48
C GLU A 287 8.45 7.62 28.36
N LEU A 288 7.26 8.17 28.61
CA LEU A 288 6.19 8.24 27.61
C LEU A 288 6.62 9.01 26.36
N GLU A 289 7.30 10.15 26.55
CA GLU A 289 7.82 10.98 25.45
C GLU A 289 8.93 10.27 24.67
N GLY A 290 9.81 9.56 25.36
CA GLY A 290 10.86 8.75 24.74
C GLY A 290 10.28 7.67 23.83
N ARG A 291 9.29 6.92 24.33
CA ARG A 291 8.57 5.91 23.53
C ARG A 291 7.78 6.52 22.38
N TRP A 292 7.11 7.65 22.62
CA TRP A 292 6.40 8.39 21.58
C TRP A 292 7.33 8.82 20.43
N GLU A 293 8.48 9.40 20.77
CA GLU A 293 9.48 9.83 19.80
C GLU A 293 10.04 8.63 19.01
N ALA A 294 10.26 7.49 19.67
CA ALA A 294 10.64 6.26 19.01
C ALA A 294 9.57 5.79 18.00
N VAL A 295 8.29 5.81 18.37
CA VAL A 295 7.17 5.49 17.46
C VAL A 295 7.08 6.49 16.30
N CYS A 296 7.30 7.78 16.53
CA CYS A 296 7.37 8.78 15.47
C CYS A 296 8.50 8.46 14.47
N LYS A 297 9.70 8.14 14.97
CA LYS A 297 10.85 7.75 14.13
C LYS A 297 10.57 6.47 13.34
N LEU A 298 10.03 5.44 13.99
CA LEU A 298 9.65 4.18 13.33
C LEU A 298 8.55 4.41 12.27
N SER A 299 7.60 5.31 12.52
CA SER A 299 6.56 5.65 11.55
C SER A 299 7.13 6.31 10.29
N VAL A 300 8.11 7.21 10.45
CA VAL A 300 8.84 7.85 9.32
C VAL A 300 9.72 6.83 8.59
N SER A 301 10.44 5.98 9.31
CA SER A 301 11.23 4.89 8.73
C SER A 301 10.35 3.96 7.89
N ARG A 302 9.21 3.50 8.46
CA ARG A 302 8.24 2.67 7.76
C ARG A 302 7.67 3.34 6.51
N GLN A 303 7.35 4.64 6.56
CA GLN A 303 6.89 5.40 5.39
C GLN A 303 7.95 5.36 4.27
N THR A 304 9.21 5.64 4.60
CA THR A 304 10.33 5.63 3.65
C THR A 304 10.50 4.24 3.02
N ARG A 305 10.43 3.19 3.84
CA ARG A 305 10.52 1.79 3.38
C ARG A 305 9.35 1.40 2.47
N LEU A 306 8.12 1.82 2.81
CA LEU A 306 6.94 1.60 1.98
C LEU A 306 7.02 2.32 0.63
N GLU A 307 7.50 3.57 0.60
CA GLU A 307 7.70 4.31 -0.65
C GLU A 307 8.77 3.66 -1.53
N ALA A 308 9.89 3.22 -0.94
CA ALA A 308 10.92 2.49 -1.67
C ALA A 308 10.41 1.13 -2.19
N ALA A 309 9.59 0.43 -1.41
CA ALA A 309 8.95 -0.81 -1.82
C ALA A 309 7.96 -0.58 -2.97
N LEU A 310 7.18 0.51 -2.93
CA LEU A 310 6.23 0.84 -3.99
C LEU A 310 6.96 1.13 -5.29
N GLN A 311 8.02 1.93 -5.25
CA GLN A 311 8.87 2.20 -6.42
C GLN A 311 9.44 0.90 -7.01
N GLN A 312 9.93 -0.02 -6.18
CA GLN A 312 10.42 -1.33 -6.67
C GLN A 312 9.30 -2.16 -7.30
N ALA A 313 8.11 -2.18 -6.69
CA ALA A 313 6.97 -2.91 -7.20
C ALA A 313 6.47 -2.32 -8.53
N GLU A 314 6.43 -1.00 -8.68
CA GLU A 314 6.06 -0.31 -9.93
C GLU A 314 7.08 -0.56 -11.04
N VAL A 315 8.38 -0.55 -10.73
CA VAL A 315 9.43 -0.87 -11.70
C VAL A 315 9.33 -2.33 -12.13
N PHE A 316 9.14 -3.26 -11.20
CA PHE A 316 8.97 -4.69 -11.51
C PHE A 316 7.72 -4.93 -12.37
N ASP A 317 6.58 -4.37 -11.96
CA ASP A 317 5.31 -4.39 -12.70
C ASP A 317 5.48 -3.87 -14.12
N GLY A 318 6.11 -2.70 -14.29
CA GLY A 318 6.38 -2.09 -15.58
C GLY A 318 7.32 -2.92 -16.45
N MET A 319 8.40 -3.49 -15.87
CA MET A 319 9.33 -4.36 -16.59
C MET A 319 8.64 -5.63 -17.09
N VAL A 320 7.84 -6.29 -16.25
CA VAL A 320 7.09 -7.50 -16.61
C VAL A 320 6.14 -7.23 -17.77
N HIS A 321 5.31 -6.20 -17.68
CA HIS A 321 4.32 -5.90 -18.73
C HIS A 321 5.00 -5.47 -20.04
N SER A 322 6.00 -4.57 -19.98
CA SER A 322 6.75 -4.16 -21.16
C SER A 322 7.45 -5.32 -21.85
N PHE A 323 7.98 -6.28 -21.08
CA PHE A 323 8.63 -7.46 -21.63
C PHE A 323 7.63 -8.40 -22.31
N LEU A 324 6.47 -8.63 -21.69
CA LEU A 324 5.41 -9.46 -22.28
C LEU A 324 4.87 -8.85 -23.58
N ASP A 325 4.68 -7.53 -23.62
CA ASP A 325 4.26 -6.82 -24.84
C ASP A 325 5.31 -6.97 -25.95
N HIS A 326 6.60 -6.79 -25.62
CA HIS A 326 7.68 -6.97 -26.59
C HIS A 326 7.74 -8.42 -27.10
N LEU A 327 7.56 -9.43 -26.24
CA LEU A 327 7.47 -10.83 -26.67
C LEU A 327 6.30 -11.07 -27.63
N SER A 328 5.14 -10.45 -27.39
CA SER A 328 4.01 -10.53 -28.31
C SER A 328 4.30 -9.92 -29.68
N ASP A 329 5.05 -8.82 -29.74
CA ASP A 329 5.49 -8.21 -30.99
C ASP A 329 6.49 -9.10 -31.75
N VAL A 330 7.45 -9.68 -31.04
CA VAL A 330 8.41 -10.64 -31.60
C VAL A 330 7.70 -11.87 -32.15
N GLU A 331 6.75 -12.42 -31.41
CA GLU A 331 5.93 -13.56 -31.84
C GLU A 331 5.17 -13.22 -33.14
N ARG A 332 4.67 -11.99 -33.26
CA ARG A 332 4.01 -11.50 -34.48
C ARG A 332 4.97 -11.42 -35.66
N VAL A 333 6.20 -10.90 -35.48
CA VAL A 333 7.21 -10.81 -36.54
C VAL A 333 7.66 -12.20 -37.01
N LEU A 334 7.90 -13.13 -36.07
CA LEU A 334 8.29 -14.51 -36.35
C LEU A 334 7.25 -15.22 -37.24
N LYS A 335 5.96 -14.95 -37.07
CA LYS A 335 4.89 -15.50 -37.94
C LYS A 335 5.03 -15.08 -39.41
N TYR A 336 5.59 -13.90 -39.68
CA TYR A 336 5.85 -13.42 -41.05
C TYR A 336 7.19 -13.92 -41.62
N GLY A 337 7.93 -14.72 -40.85
CA GLY A 337 9.12 -15.43 -41.31
C GLY A 337 10.42 -14.65 -41.23
N VAL A 338 10.45 -13.53 -40.52
CA VAL A 338 11.67 -12.75 -40.25
C VAL A 338 12.22 -13.13 -38.87
N LEU A 339 13.52 -13.36 -38.77
CA LEU A 339 14.19 -13.58 -37.50
C LEU A 339 14.49 -12.22 -36.83
N PRO A 340 14.10 -12.01 -35.56
CA PRO A 340 14.42 -10.79 -34.82
C PRO A 340 15.93 -10.68 -34.55
N GLU A 341 16.49 -9.48 -34.70
CA GLU A 341 17.92 -9.19 -34.40
C GLU A 341 18.18 -8.86 -32.91
N GLU A 342 17.13 -8.67 -32.10
CA GLU A 342 17.21 -8.15 -30.73
C GLU A 342 17.18 -9.23 -29.61
N GLU A 343 17.77 -10.41 -29.83
CA GLU A 343 17.73 -11.52 -28.84
C GLU A 343 18.44 -11.16 -27.52
N GLU A 344 19.57 -10.44 -27.59
CA GLU A 344 20.36 -10.06 -26.41
C GLU A 344 19.62 -9.06 -25.50
N ALA A 345 18.82 -8.17 -26.09
CA ALA A 345 18.01 -7.20 -25.35
C ALA A 345 16.89 -7.90 -24.55
N LEU A 346 16.24 -8.91 -25.13
CA LEU A 346 15.21 -9.71 -24.45
C LEU A 346 15.79 -10.53 -23.30
N LEU A 347 16.95 -11.16 -23.50
CA LEU A 347 17.63 -11.91 -22.45
C LEU A 347 18.01 -10.99 -21.28
N THR A 348 18.58 -9.83 -21.59
CA THR A 348 18.94 -8.81 -20.58
C THR A 348 17.71 -8.33 -19.80
N ALA A 349 16.59 -8.09 -20.49
CA ALA A 349 15.33 -7.70 -19.85
C ALA A 349 14.81 -8.80 -18.89
N LEU A 350 14.83 -10.06 -19.33
CA LEU A 350 14.43 -11.21 -18.50
C LEU A 350 15.31 -11.35 -17.25
N GLU A 351 16.63 -11.20 -17.40
CA GLU A 351 17.55 -11.22 -16.26
C GLU A 351 17.26 -10.09 -15.26
N ASN A 352 16.95 -8.89 -15.74
CA ASN A 352 16.64 -7.74 -14.89
C ASN A 352 15.33 -7.97 -14.12
N ILE A 353 14.29 -8.52 -14.77
CA ILE A 353 13.04 -8.93 -14.12
C ILE A 353 13.33 -9.96 -13.02
N HIS A 354 14.13 -10.98 -13.31
CA HIS A 354 14.48 -12.00 -12.33
C HIS A 354 15.27 -11.42 -11.14
N LYS A 355 16.32 -10.62 -11.40
CA LYS A 355 17.13 -9.97 -10.36
C LYS A 355 16.29 -9.07 -9.45
N LEU A 356 15.39 -8.27 -10.01
CA LEU A 356 14.51 -7.41 -9.23
C LEU A 356 13.44 -8.22 -8.48
N GLY A 357 12.87 -9.25 -9.11
CA GLY A 357 11.91 -10.15 -8.50
C GLY A 357 12.48 -10.88 -7.28
N GLU A 358 13.70 -11.43 -7.38
CA GLU A 358 14.41 -12.06 -6.25
C GLU A 358 14.73 -11.05 -5.14
N LYS A 359 15.10 -9.82 -5.51
CA LYS A 359 15.31 -8.74 -4.54
C LYS A 359 14.02 -8.44 -3.77
N ILE A 360 12.86 -8.33 -4.45
CA ILE A 360 11.56 -8.15 -3.80
C ILE A 360 11.25 -9.34 -2.89
N LEU A 361 11.47 -10.57 -3.35
CA LEU A 361 11.23 -11.81 -2.59
C LEU A 361 12.02 -11.90 -1.27
N SER A 362 13.23 -11.36 -1.22
CA SER A 362 14.10 -11.41 -0.03
C SER A 362 13.50 -10.76 1.23
N SER A 363 12.58 -9.81 1.06
CA SER A 363 11.90 -9.10 2.15
C SER A 363 10.39 -8.94 1.89
N CYS A 364 9.83 -9.87 1.12
CA CYS A 364 8.45 -9.83 0.63
C CYS A 364 7.44 -10.17 1.74
N HIS A 365 6.31 -9.50 1.71
CA HIS A 365 5.15 -9.84 2.52
C HIS A 365 4.63 -11.24 2.12
N PRO A 366 4.29 -12.11 3.08
CA PRO A 366 3.84 -13.48 2.80
C PRO A 366 2.74 -13.58 1.74
N ASP A 367 1.76 -12.66 1.79
CA ASP A 367 0.61 -12.61 0.88
C ASP A 367 0.99 -12.34 -0.59
N SER A 368 2.16 -11.74 -0.85
CA SER A 368 2.62 -11.44 -2.22
C SER A 368 3.64 -12.44 -2.77
N VAL A 369 4.18 -13.33 -1.94
CA VAL A 369 5.27 -14.25 -2.34
C VAL A 369 4.89 -15.09 -3.56
N ILE A 370 3.67 -15.64 -3.56
CA ILE A 370 3.17 -16.48 -4.65
C ILE A 370 3.02 -15.65 -5.94
N THR A 371 2.47 -14.45 -5.82
CA THR A 371 2.25 -13.53 -6.95
C THR A 371 3.56 -13.15 -7.63
N ILE A 372 4.58 -12.73 -6.86
CA ILE A 372 5.89 -12.36 -7.41
C ILE A 372 6.57 -13.56 -8.08
N LYS A 373 6.56 -14.74 -7.43
CA LYS A 373 7.09 -15.98 -8.03
C LYS A 373 6.36 -16.36 -9.32
N SER A 374 5.05 -16.19 -9.36
CA SER A 374 4.24 -16.44 -10.55
C SER A 374 4.67 -15.55 -11.71
N TRP A 375 4.84 -14.24 -11.49
CA TRP A 375 5.29 -13.32 -12.53
C TRP A 375 6.70 -13.64 -13.07
N ILE A 376 7.64 -14.00 -12.19
CA ILE A 376 8.97 -14.46 -12.61
C ILE A 376 8.85 -15.73 -13.46
N SER A 377 7.98 -16.68 -13.06
CA SER A 377 7.76 -17.91 -13.81
C SER A 377 7.10 -17.65 -15.17
N ILE A 378 6.06 -16.82 -15.22
CA ILE A 378 5.32 -16.50 -16.45
C ILE A 378 6.23 -15.85 -17.48
N THR A 379 7.01 -14.84 -17.08
CA THR A 379 7.95 -14.16 -17.99
C THR A 379 9.00 -15.11 -18.53
N LYS A 380 9.56 -15.98 -17.69
CA LYS A 380 10.50 -17.02 -18.12
C LYS A 380 9.86 -18.01 -19.11
N THR A 381 8.70 -18.58 -18.78
CA THR A 381 8.03 -19.55 -19.63
C THR A 381 7.63 -18.94 -20.98
N ARG A 382 7.10 -17.71 -21.00
CA ARG A 382 6.76 -17.01 -22.25
C ARG A 382 7.97 -16.74 -23.13
N TYR A 383 9.12 -16.41 -22.54
CA TYR A 383 10.36 -16.27 -23.29
C TYR A 383 10.81 -17.59 -23.92
N GLU A 384 10.78 -18.69 -23.16
CA GLU A 384 11.15 -20.04 -23.64
C GLU A 384 10.25 -20.51 -24.80
N GLU A 385 8.95 -20.19 -24.73
CA GLU A 385 8.00 -20.46 -25.82
C GLU A 385 8.36 -19.69 -27.10
N VAL A 386 8.59 -18.38 -27.01
CA VAL A 386 8.98 -17.54 -28.17
C VAL A 386 10.34 -17.97 -28.74
N GLN A 387 11.30 -18.32 -27.88
CA GLN A 387 12.60 -18.85 -28.33
C GLN A 387 12.44 -20.16 -29.10
N THR A 388 11.55 -21.04 -28.65
CA THR A 388 11.25 -22.30 -29.36
C THR A 388 10.67 -22.01 -30.75
N TRP A 389 9.79 -21.02 -30.87
CA TRP A 389 9.22 -20.63 -32.16
C TRP A 389 10.27 -20.00 -33.08
N ALA A 390 11.18 -19.20 -32.54
CA ALA A 390 12.31 -18.64 -33.29
C ALA A 390 13.22 -19.75 -33.85
N LYS A 391 13.56 -20.76 -33.04
CA LYS A 391 14.34 -21.93 -33.47
C LYS A 391 13.64 -22.70 -34.60
N GLN A 392 12.36 -22.98 -34.44
CA GLN A 392 11.57 -23.66 -35.49
C GLN A 392 11.53 -22.85 -36.79
N GLN A 393 11.42 -21.52 -36.71
CA GLN A 393 11.44 -20.66 -37.88
C GLN A 393 12.83 -20.62 -38.55
N ALA A 394 13.90 -20.58 -37.76
CA ALA A 394 15.27 -20.67 -38.28
C ALA A 394 15.53 -22.00 -39.00
N GLU A 395 15.09 -23.12 -38.43
CA GLU A 395 15.17 -24.45 -39.06
C GLU A 395 14.39 -24.50 -40.39
N ARG A 396 13.19 -23.89 -40.44
CA ARG A 396 12.41 -23.79 -41.68
C ARG A 396 13.13 -22.99 -42.75
N ILE A 397 13.69 -21.83 -42.40
CA ILE A 397 14.45 -20.99 -43.32
C ILE A 397 15.68 -21.76 -43.83
N GLN A 398 16.42 -22.42 -42.93
CA GLN A 398 17.58 -23.22 -43.29
C GLN A 398 17.20 -24.37 -44.25
N ALA A 399 16.11 -25.08 -43.98
CA ALA A 399 15.62 -26.13 -44.86
C ALA A 399 15.25 -25.60 -46.25
N THR A 400 14.60 -24.43 -46.33
CA THR A 400 14.30 -23.79 -47.62
C THR A 400 15.54 -23.32 -48.36
N LEU A 401 16.54 -22.76 -47.65
CA LEU A 401 17.81 -22.35 -48.25
C LEU A 401 18.55 -23.56 -48.81
N SER A 402 18.71 -24.64 -48.02
CA SER A 402 19.39 -25.85 -48.48
C SER A 402 18.67 -26.53 -49.65
N ALA A 403 17.33 -26.47 -49.70
CA ALA A 403 16.57 -26.94 -50.85
C ALA A 403 16.85 -26.10 -52.12
N LEU A 404 16.87 -24.77 -52.00
CA LEU A 404 17.20 -23.87 -53.10
C LEU A 404 18.67 -24.02 -53.55
N GLU A 405 19.60 -24.26 -52.62
CA GLU A 405 21.00 -24.55 -52.91
C GLU A 405 21.14 -25.88 -53.67
N ALA A 406 20.44 -26.93 -53.25
CA ALA A 406 20.43 -28.21 -53.96
C ALA A 406 19.83 -28.09 -55.37
N GLU A 407 18.74 -27.32 -55.53
CA GLU A 407 18.19 -27.01 -56.86
C GLU A 407 19.19 -26.24 -57.72
N ARG A 408 19.91 -25.27 -57.14
CA ARG A 408 20.97 -24.53 -57.84
C ARG A 408 22.13 -25.42 -58.25
N GLU A 409 22.60 -26.31 -57.38
CA GLU A 409 23.67 -27.26 -57.71
C GLU A 409 23.27 -28.22 -58.83
N GLU A 410 22.03 -28.72 -58.81
CA GLU A 410 21.52 -29.60 -59.85
C GLU A 410 21.49 -28.91 -61.22
N ILE A 411 21.02 -27.66 -61.26
CA ILE A 411 21.05 -26.83 -62.47
C ILE A 411 22.50 -26.64 -62.95
N GLN A 412 23.44 -26.38 -62.03
CA GLN A 412 24.84 -26.20 -62.39
C GLN A 412 25.46 -27.48 -62.96
N ARG A 413 25.22 -28.65 -62.34
CA ARG A 413 25.72 -29.94 -62.85
C ARG A 413 25.21 -30.24 -64.26
N LEU A 414 23.94 -29.93 -64.54
CA LEU A 414 23.37 -30.08 -65.88
C LEU A 414 24.02 -29.12 -66.89
N LEU A 415 24.25 -27.86 -66.53
CA LEU A 415 24.98 -26.91 -67.39
C LEU A 415 26.40 -27.39 -67.70
N ASP A 416 27.12 -27.89 -66.70
CA ASP A 416 28.48 -28.41 -66.86
C ASP A 416 28.50 -29.64 -67.78
N TRP A 417 27.55 -30.57 -67.61
CA TRP A 417 27.39 -31.74 -68.49
C TRP A 417 27.04 -31.32 -69.91
N ILE A 418 26.09 -30.38 -70.11
CA ILE A 418 25.72 -29.89 -71.45
C ILE A 418 26.93 -29.27 -72.14
N SER A 419 27.69 -28.44 -71.43
CA SER A 419 28.87 -27.78 -71.98
C SER A 419 29.91 -28.81 -72.43
N SER A 420 30.20 -29.82 -71.59
CA SER A 420 31.13 -30.89 -71.95
C SER A 420 30.63 -31.77 -73.11
N ALA A 421 29.33 -32.07 -73.14
CA ALA A 421 28.71 -32.83 -74.22
C ALA A 421 28.74 -32.07 -75.55
N GLU A 422 28.51 -30.75 -75.51
CA GLU A 422 28.62 -29.86 -76.66
C GLU A 422 30.06 -29.79 -77.19
N GLU A 423 31.06 -29.66 -76.31
CA GLU A 423 32.48 -29.71 -76.69
C GLU A 423 32.87 -31.06 -77.34
N SER A 424 32.45 -32.17 -76.75
CA SER A 424 32.69 -33.52 -77.28
C SER A 424 32.06 -33.71 -78.66
N LEU A 425 30.81 -33.27 -78.83
CA LEU A 425 30.09 -33.34 -80.09
C LEU A 425 30.75 -32.46 -81.16
N ASN A 426 31.19 -31.26 -80.80
CA ASN A 426 31.91 -30.35 -81.69
C ASN A 426 33.27 -30.92 -82.15
N LEU A 427 34.00 -31.64 -81.27
CA LEU A 427 35.21 -32.35 -81.66
C LEU A 427 34.90 -33.45 -82.68
N LYS A 428 33.91 -34.29 -82.38
CA LYS A 428 33.47 -35.36 -83.28
C LYS A 428 32.99 -34.83 -84.62
N GLU A 429 32.42 -33.63 -84.66
CA GLU A 429 31.97 -32.95 -85.89
C GLU A 429 33.11 -32.50 -86.81
N GLN A 430 34.31 -32.31 -86.28
CA GLN A 430 35.50 -31.96 -87.07
C GLN A 430 36.20 -33.19 -87.67
N GLU A 431 35.81 -34.42 -87.28
CA GLU A 431 36.39 -35.65 -87.81
C GLU A 431 35.91 -35.89 -89.26
N PRO A 432 36.81 -36.21 -90.20
CA PRO A 432 36.43 -36.49 -91.58
C PRO A 432 35.61 -37.78 -91.64
N LEU A 433 34.54 -37.76 -92.45
CA LEU A 433 33.66 -38.91 -92.62
C LEU A 433 34.41 -40.04 -93.35
N PRO A 434 34.47 -41.26 -92.81
CA PRO A 434 35.09 -42.40 -93.49
C PRO A 434 34.39 -42.69 -94.83
N GLU A 435 35.17 -43.09 -95.85
CA GLU A 435 34.63 -43.59 -97.13
C GLU A 435 34.29 -45.09 -97.08
N ASP A 436 34.66 -45.77 -95.99
CA ASP A 436 34.38 -47.18 -95.73
C ASP A 436 33.02 -47.34 -95.03
N LEU A 437 32.24 -48.33 -95.50
CA LEU A 437 30.88 -48.59 -95.01
C LEU A 437 30.83 -49.15 -93.59
N GLU A 438 31.77 -50.02 -93.20
CA GLU A 438 31.81 -50.59 -91.85
C GLU A 438 32.20 -49.50 -90.84
N LEU A 439 33.23 -48.70 -91.16
CA LEU A 439 33.66 -47.59 -90.30
C LEU A 439 32.59 -46.50 -90.17
N SER A 440 31.83 -46.21 -91.23
CA SER A 440 30.71 -45.26 -91.15
C SER A 440 29.52 -45.81 -90.35
N ALA A 441 29.28 -47.13 -90.38
CA ALA A 441 28.27 -47.78 -89.55
C ALA A 441 28.67 -47.79 -88.07
N ASP A 442 29.95 -48.04 -87.77
CA ASP A 442 30.49 -47.96 -86.40
C ASP A 442 30.38 -46.55 -85.82
N LEU A 443 30.63 -45.51 -86.63
CA LEU A 443 30.48 -44.11 -86.21
C LEU A 443 29.02 -43.75 -85.90
N ILE A 444 28.05 -44.33 -86.62
CA ILE A 444 26.62 -44.21 -86.33
C ILE A 444 26.27 -44.92 -85.02
N THR A 445 26.80 -46.12 -84.77
CA THR A 445 26.61 -46.81 -83.48
C THR A 445 27.13 -45.96 -82.32
N GLN A 446 28.35 -45.44 -82.43
CA GLN A 446 28.95 -44.57 -81.41
C GLN A 446 28.16 -43.26 -81.18
N HIS A 447 27.56 -42.70 -82.24
CA HIS A 447 26.68 -41.52 -82.10
C HIS A 447 25.31 -41.90 -81.53
N THR A 448 24.82 -43.10 -81.79
CA THR A 448 23.60 -43.65 -81.20
C THR A 448 23.76 -43.83 -79.69
N ASP A 449 24.91 -44.31 -79.23
CA ASP A 449 25.24 -44.40 -77.80
C ASP A 449 25.21 -43.02 -77.12
N PHE A 450 25.75 -41.99 -77.78
CA PHE A 450 25.67 -40.61 -77.28
C PHE A 450 24.23 -40.06 -77.26
N MET A 451 23.42 -40.37 -78.27
CA MET A 451 22.00 -40.01 -78.29
C MET A 451 21.21 -40.71 -77.17
N ASP A 452 21.57 -41.94 -76.81
CA ASP A 452 20.94 -42.66 -75.71
C ASP A 452 21.40 -42.13 -74.34
N GLU A 453 22.66 -41.72 -74.19
CA GLU A 453 23.13 -40.96 -73.03
C GLU A 453 22.35 -39.64 -72.87
N MET A 454 22.16 -38.89 -73.96
CA MET A 454 21.37 -37.66 -73.96
C MET A 454 19.90 -37.91 -73.60
N LYS A 455 19.27 -38.96 -74.13
CA LYS A 455 17.91 -39.35 -73.73
C LYS A 455 17.85 -39.71 -72.24
N GLY A 456 18.89 -40.33 -71.69
CA GLY A 456 19.03 -40.63 -70.27
C GLY A 456 19.03 -39.39 -69.37
N LYS A 457 19.45 -38.23 -69.88
CA LYS A 457 19.46 -36.94 -69.16
C LYS A 457 18.16 -36.14 -69.23
N VAL A 458 17.20 -36.53 -70.08
CA VAL A 458 15.89 -35.87 -70.19
C VAL A 458 15.11 -35.82 -68.85
N PRO A 459 15.04 -36.90 -68.04
CA PRO A 459 14.32 -36.86 -66.76
C PRO A 459 14.94 -35.89 -65.74
N GLU A 460 16.28 -35.79 -65.71
CA GLU A 460 17.01 -34.84 -64.87
C GLU A 460 16.69 -33.40 -65.31
N MET A 461 16.69 -33.14 -66.62
CA MET A 461 16.30 -31.85 -67.20
C MET A 461 14.84 -31.50 -66.92
N GLU A 462 13.91 -32.47 -67.01
CA GLU A 462 12.49 -32.28 -66.70
C GLU A 462 12.23 -31.98 -65.22
N ASN A 463 13.04 -32.56 -64.32
CA ASN A 463 12.99 -32.32 -62.90
C ASN A 463 13.57 -30.93 -62.56
N ALA A 464 14.71 -30.55 -63.13
CA ALA A 464 15.30 -29.22 -62.95
C ALA A 464 14.40 -28.10 -63.48
N THR A 465 13.70 -28.35 -64.60
CA THR A 465 12.77 -27.38 -65.21
C THR A 465 11.31 -27.51 -64.74
N LYS A 466 11.03 -28.34 -63.72
CA LYS A 466 9.67 -28.56 -63.19
C LYS A 466 8.96 -27.26 -62.79
N SER A 467 9.71 -26.28 -62.27
CA SER A 467 9.20 -24.97 -61.85
C SER A 467 8.77 -24.08 -63.02
N CYS A 468 9.32 -24.32 -64.22
CA CYS A 468 8.99 -23.58 -65.45
C CYS A 468 7.70 -24.10 -66.11
N LYS A 469 7.10 -25.17 -65.58
CA LYS A 469 5.86 -25.78 -66.09
C LYS A 469 4.64 -25.10 -65.45
N HIS A 470 4.24 -23.92 -65.93
CA HIS A 470 2.95 -23.35 -65.51
C HIS A 470 1.76 -23.83 -66.35
N LYS A 471 0.66 -24.04 -65.61
CA LYS A 471 -0.66 -24.58 -65.98
C LYS A 471 -1.31 -23.81 -67.14
N LEU A 472 -1.44 -24.44 -68.31
CA LEU A 472 -2.46 -24.05 -69.28
C LEU A 472 -3.76 -24.82 -68.98
N ALA A 473 -4.77 -24.11 -68.49
CA ALA A 473 -6.18 -24.55 -68.50
C ALA A 473 -6.76 -24.44 -69.94
N PRO A 474 -7.95 -24.98 -70.25
CA PRO A 474 -8.16 -25.90 -71.37
C PRO A 474 -8.30 -25.27 -72.77
N LYS A 475 -7.79 -26.03 -73.76
CA LYS A 475 -8.14 -26.11 -75.18
C LYS A 475 -8.88 -24.92 -75.81
N GLN A 476 -8.17 -24.19 -76.68
CA GLN A 476 -8.77 -23.70 -77.92
C GLN A 476 -8.32 -24.57 -79.09
N ARG A 477 -9.31 -25.14 -79.78
CA ARG A 477 -9.17 -25.81 -81.08
C ARG A 477 -8.79 -24.74 -82.11
N GLY A 478 -7.59 -24.84 -82.65
CA GLY A 478 -7.14 -24.09 -83.81
C GLY A 478 -6.26 -25.01 -84.66
N THR A 479 -6.77 -25.36 -85.83
CA THR A 479 -6.21 -26.27 -86.82
C THR A 479 -5.00 -25.66 -87.55
N ALA A 480 -3.83 -26.30 -87.45
CA ALA A 480 -2.82 -26.41 -88.51
C ALA A 480 -1.74 -27.40 -88.04
N LYS A 481 -1.49 -28.46 -88.82
CA LYS A 481 -0.48 -29.49 -88.53
C LYS A 481 0.84 -29.04 -89.17
N PRO A 482 1.92 -28.75 -88.42
CA PRO A 482 3.25 -28.53 -89.00
C PRO A 482 3.85 -29.86 -89.51
N PRO A 483 4.85 -29.82 -90.39
CA PRO A 483 5.51 -31.01 -90.93
C PRO A 483 6.23 -31.80 -89.81
N PRO A 484 6.60 -33.08 -90.04
CA PRO A 484 7.23 -33.90 -89.00
C PRO A 484 8.69 -33.46 -88.81
N SER A 485 8.92 -32.45 -87.97
CA SER A 485 10.22 -32.23 -87.34
C SER A 485 10.34 -33.12 -86.11
N ALA A 486 11.54 -33.64 -85.82
CA ALA A 486 11.82 -34.44 -84.65
C ALA A 486 11.24 -33.77 -83.38
N PRO A 487 10.56 -34.51 -82.48
CA PRO A 487 10.00 -33.91 -81.28
C PRO A 487 11.12 -33.34 -80.43
N LEU A 488 11.18 -32.02 -80.30
CA LEU A 488 12.08 -31.33 -79.37
C LEU A 488 11.55 -31.56 -77.95
N PRO A 489 12.31 -32.22 -77.06
CA PRO A 489 11.96 -32.26 -75.64
C PRO A 489 11.88 -30.84 -75.10
N LEU A 490 10.91 -30.58 -74.22
CA LEU A 490 10.80 -29.31 -73.45
C LEU A 490 10.44 -28.07 -74.28
N GLU A 491 9.59 -28.22 -75.30
CA GLU A 491 9.20 -27.16 -76.24
C GLU A 491 8.39 -26.01 -75.59
N LYS A 492 7.72 -26.26 -74.46
CA LYS A 492 6.84 -25.30 -73.76
C LYS A 492 7.28 -25.06 -72.31
N LEU A 493 8.42 -24.40 -72.14
CA LEU A 493 8.90 -23.92 -70.85
C LEU A 493 8.99 -22.40 -70.87
N ASP A 494 8.60 -21.76 -69.76
CA ASP A 494 8.77 -20.32 -69.54
C ASP A 494 9.78 -20.10 -68.41
N PRO A 495 11.09 -20.00 -68.72
CA PRO A 495 12.13 -19.89 -67.71
C PRO A 495 12.12 -18.50 -67.07
N GLN A 496 11.85 -18.45 -65.77
CA GLN A 496 11.68 -17.18 -65.02
C GLN A 496 13.01 -16.57 -64.55
N THR A 497 14.11 -17.31 -64.57
CA THR A 497 15.43 -16.84 -64.13
C THR A 497 16.45 -16.98 -65.25
N ALA A 498 17.43 -16.07 -65.32
CA ALA A 498 18.45 -16.07 -66.37
C ALA A 498 19.22 -17.40 -66.47
N VAL A 499 19.50 -18.04 -65.32
CA VAL A 499 20.16 -19.35 -65.25
C VAL A 499 19.28 -20.46 -65.83
N MET A 500 17.97 -20.45 -65.56
CA MET A 500 17.03 -21.40 -66.17
C MET A 500 16.89 -21.18 -67.67
N SER A 501 16.89 -19.92 -68.13
CA SER A 501 16.86 -19.61 -69.55
C SER A 501 18.11 -20.12 -70.26
N GLN A 502 19.28 -19.97 -69.63
CA GLN A 502 20.54 -20.52 -70.12
C GLN A 502 20.49 -22.05 -70.21
N LEU A 503 20.05 -22.74 -69.15
CA LEU A 503 19.93 -24.20 -69.12
C LEU A 503 19.06 -24.73 -70.25
N VAL A 504 17.85 -24.18 -70.41
CA VAL A 504 16.91 -24.58 -71.46
C VAL A 504 17.47 -24.29 -72.86
N SER A 505 18.13 -23.15 -73.03
CA SER A 505 18.72 -22.77 -74.32
C SER A 505 19.86 -23.70 -74.71
N GLN A 506 20.83 -23.94 -73.82
CA GLN A 506 21.98 -24.80 -74.11
C GLN A 506 21.54 -26.25 -74.36
N TRP A 507 20.59 -26.76 -73.59
CA TRP A 507 20.00 -28.09 -73.83
C TRP A 507 19.38 -28.21 -75.23
N ARG A 508 18.61 -27.19 -75.66
CA ARG A 508 18.01 -27.17 -77.00
C ARG A 508 19.06 -27.13 -78.10
N THR A 509 20.11 -26.32 -77.94
CA THR A 509 21.23 -26.27 -78.89
C THR A 509 21.89 -27.63 -79.03
N LEU A 510 22.27 -28.25 -77.90
CA LEU A 510 22.90 -29.57 -77.90
C LEU A 510 22.02 -30.64 -78.57
N TRP A 511 20.71 -30.65 -78.27
CA TRP A 511 19.76 -31.58 -78.87
C TRP A 511 19.67 -31.44 -80.40
N LEU A 512 19.62 -30.19 -80.89
CA LEU A 512 19.58 -29.90 -82.32
C LEU A 512 20.90 -30.28 -83.01
N LEU A 513 22.04 -29.99 -82.40
CA LEU A 513 23.35 -30.36 -82.93
C LEU A 513 23.49 -31.88 -83.06
N ALA A 514 23.09 -32.63 -82.03
CA ALA A 514 23.22 -34.08 -82.00
C ALA A 514 22.29 -34.76 -83.01
N HIS A 515 21.03 -34.31 -83.09
CA HIS A 515 20.10 -34.84 -84.09
C HIS A 515 20.51 -34.44 -85.52
N GLY A 516 21.06 -33.24 -85.70
CA GLY A 516 21.62 -32.80 -86.97
C GLY A 516 22.81 -33.66 -87.42
N ARG A 517 23.73 -34.00 -86.50
CA ARG A 517 24.83 -34.93 -86.77
C ARG A 517 24.32 -36.32 -87.14
N GLN A 518 23.32 -36.84 -86.41
CA GLN A 518 22.72 -38.14 -86.70
C GLN A 518 22.20 -38.20 -88.15
N SER A 519 21.40 -37.21 -88.56
CA SER A 519 20.88 -37.15 -89.93
C SER A 519 21.99 -37.07 -90.98
N ARG A 520 23.06 -36.30 -90.73
CA ARG A 520 24.22 -36.23 -91.66
C ARG A 520 24.96 -37.56 -91.78
N LEU A 521 25.16 -38.27 -90.66
CA LEU A 521 25.81 -39.59 -90.66
C LEU A 521 24.96 -40.62 -91.40
N GLU A 522 23.64 -40.63 -91.17
CA GLU A 522 22.69 -41.50 -91.86
C GLU A 522 22.62 -41.21 -93.37
N GLU A 523 22.57 -39.94 -93.76
CA GLU A 523 22.63 -39.51 -95.17
C GLU A 523 23.96 -39.91 -95.83
N HIS A 524 25.09 -39.78 -95.14
CA HIS A 524 26.40 -40.20 -95.64
C HIS A 524 26.49 -41.71 -95.81
N LEU A 525 26.02 -42.50 -94.83
CA LEU A 525 25.95 -43.95 -94.95
C LEU A 525 25.05 -44.36 -96.12
N GLN A 526 23.90 -43.70 -96.29
CA GLN A 526 22.99 -43.95 -97.41
C GLN A 526 23.66 -43.63 -98.75
N ARG A 527 24.40 -42.52 -98.83
CA ARG A 527 25.18 -42.16 -100.03
C ARG A 527 26.29 -43.18 -100.32
N LEU A 528 27.00 -43.67 -99.31
CA LEU A 528 28.02 -44.71 -99.49
C LEU A 528 27.39 -46.03 -99.96
N LYS A 529 26.22 -46.41 -99.43
CA LYS A 529 25.46 -47.57 -99.93
C LYS A 529 25.03 -47.38 -101.38
N GLU A 530 24.53 -46.20 -101.74
CA GLU A 530 24.19 -45.88 -103.13
C GLU A 530 25.41 -45.91 -104.05
N LEU A 531 26.59 -45.47 -103.59
CA LEU A 531 27.84 -45.56 -104.34
C LEU A 531 28.34 -47.00 -104.47
N GLU A 532 28.17 -47.84 -103.45
CA GLU A 532 28.48 -49.27 -103.51
C GLU A 532 27.51 -50.02 -104.43
N GLU A 533 26.21 -49.74 -104.33
CA GLU A 533 25.18 -50.22 -105.25
C GLU A 533 25.45 -49.78 -106.68
N PHE A 534 25.91 -48.53 -106.88
CA PHE A 534 26.33 -48.00 -108.19
C PHE A 534 27.65 -48.61 -108.69
N ALA A 535 28.63 -48.86 -107.82
CA ALA A 535 29.87 -49.55 -108.18
C ALA A 535 29.59 -51.00 -108.60
N ASN A 536 28.61 -51.64 -107.96
CA ASN A 536 28.09 -52.96 -108.30
C ASN A 536 27.01 -52.93 -109.39
N PHE A 537 26.67 -51.75 -109.92
CA PHE A 537 25.67 -51.56 -110.96
C PHE A 537 26.24 -51.91 -112.33
N ASP A 538 25.88 -53.08 -112.84
CA ASP A 538 26.25 -53.49 -114.19
C ASP A 538 25.37 -52.78 -115.23
N PHE A 539 25.91 -51.72 -115.85
CA PHE A 539 25.24 -50.98 -116.91
C PHE A 539 24.87 -51.87 -118.10
N ASN A 540 25.56 -52.98 -118.36
CA ASN A 540 25.20 -53.90 -119.44
C ASN A 540 23.99 -54.77 -119.06
N ILE A 541 23.85 -55.17 -117.79
CA ILE A 541 22.66 -55.86 -117.28
C ILE A 541 21.47 -54.90 -117.27
N TRP A 542 21.65 -53.68 -116.74
CA TRP A 542 20.59 -52.67 -116.76
C TRP A 542 20.24 -52.25 -118.19
N ARG A 543 21.22 -52.04 -119.09
CA ARG A 543 20.98 -51.74 -120.51
C ARG A 543 20.33 -52.90 -121.24
N LYS A 544 20.67 -54.17 -120.94
CA LYS A 544 19.94 -55.33 -121.49
C LYS A 544 18.50 -55.35 -121.01
N ARG A 545 18.26 -55.13 -119.70
CA ARG A 545 16.92 -55.04 -119.12
C ARG A 545 16.13 -53.86 -119.68
N TYR A 546 16.73 -52.69 -119.79
CA TYR A 546 16.14 -51.47 -120.36
C TYR A 546 15.93 -51.57 -121.87
N MET A 547 16.84 -52.20 -122.63
CA MET A 547 16.67 -52.45 -124.07
C MET A 547 15.63 -53.55 -124.33
N GLN A 548 15.54 -54.60 -123.51
CA GLN A 548 14.42 -55.55 -123.52
C GLN A 548 13.11 -54.84 -123.18
N TRP A 549 13.11 -54.00 -122.14
CA TRP A 549 11.97 -53.20 -121.71
C TRP A 549 11.50 -52.23 -122.82
N ILE A 550 12.40 -51.46 -123.45
CA ILE A 550 12.06 -50.48 -124.50
C ILE A 550 11.69 -51.14 -125.84
N SER A 551 12.30 -52.30 -126.15
CA SER A 551 12.01 -53.12 -127.35
C SER A 551 10.59 -53.69 -127.32
N HIS A 552 10.06 -53.99 -126.12
CA HIS A 552 8.71 -54.53 -125.93
C HIS A 552 7.62 -53.46 -125.63
N LEU A 553 7.96 -52.17 -125.46
CA LEU A 553 7.02 -51.16 -124.94
C LEU A 553 6.87 -49.83 -125.70
N LYS A 554 7.27 -49.71 -126.98
CA LYS A 554 6.76 -48.59 -127.82
C LYS A 554 5.22 -48.56 -127.91
N SER A 555 4.55 -49.68 -127.61
CA SER A 555 3.08 -49.81 -127.54
C SER A 555 2.47 -49.61 -126.14
N ARG A 556 3.23 -49.69 -125.04
CA ARG A 556 2.68 -49.69 -123.65
C ARG A 556 3.04 -48.45 -122.82
N ILE A 557 3.98 -47.59 -123.25
CA ILE A 557 4.18 -46.27 -122.64
C ILE A 557 2.90 -45.42 -122.73
N LEU A 558 2.15 -45.55 -123.84
CA LEU A 558 0.83 -44.93 -123.98
C LEU A 558 -0.20 -45.51 -123.00
N ASP A 559 -0.08 -46.78 -122.61
CA ASP A 559 -0.98 -47.41 -121.62
C ASP A 559 -0.63 -47.02 -120.18
N VAL A 560 0.67 -46.89 -119.86
CA VAL A 560 1.13 -46.36 -118.56
C VAL A 560 0.73 -44.90 -118.41
N PHE A 561 0.91 -44.09 -119.46
CA PHE A 561 0.50 -42.68 -119.46
C PHE A 561 -1.01 -42.56 -119.23
N ARG A 562 -1.84 -43.36 -119.92
CA ARG A 562 -3.31 -43.41 -119.69
C ARG A 562 -3.72 -43.92 -118.30
N SER A 563 -2.91 -44.74 -117.64
CA SER A 563 -3.23 -45.26 -116.30
C SER A 563 -3.01 -44.22 -115.19
N ILE A 564 -2.13 -43.24 -115.45
CA ILE A 564 -1.71 -42.19 -114.52
C ILE A 564 -2.51 -40.91 -114.79
N ASP A 565 -2.70 -40.54 -116.07
CA ASP A 565 -3.51 -39.42 -116.56
C ASP A 565 -5.02 -39.73 -116.47
N ARG A 566 -5.52 -39.89 -115.23
CA ARG A 566 -6.93 -40.22 -114.95
C ARG A 566 -7.90 -39.06 -115.23
N ASP A 567 -7.40 -37.84 -115.24
CA ASP A 567 -8.12 -36.60 -115.48
C ASP A 567 -8.04 -36.10 -116.94
N GLN A 568 -7.27 -36.77 -117.80
CA GLN A 568 -7.14 -36.50 -119.24
C GLN A 568 -6.60 -35.09 -119.55
N ASP A 569 -5.80 -34.52 -118.65
CA ASP A 569 -5.24 -33.18 -118.79
C ASP A 569 -3.93 -33.18 -119.62
N GLY A 570 -3.41 -34.38 -119.91
CA GLY A 570 -2.21 -34.60 -120.70
C GLY A 570 -0.91 -34.33 -119.94
N ARG A 571 -0.93 -34.25 -118.61
CA ARG A 571 0.22 -33.90 -117.76
C ARG A 571 0.39 -34.90 -116.62
N ILE A 572 1.64 -35.26 -116.33
CA ILE A 572 2.02 -36.12 -115.19
C ILE A 572 3.26 -35.55 -114.50
N THR A 573 3.37 -35.66 -113.17
CA THR A 573 4.56 -35.15 -112.48
C THR A 573 5.77 -36.05 -112.70
N HIS A 574 6.96 -35.44 -112.69
CA HIS A 574 8.22 -36.15 -112.89
C HIS A 574 8.41 -37.31 -111.89
N LYS A 575 7.95 -37.15 -110.65
CA LYS A 575 8.06 -38.16 -109.60
C LYS A 575 7.10 -39.33 -109.85
N GLU A 576 5.87 -39.07 -110.29
CA GLU A 576 4.89 -40.10 -110.62
C GLU A 576 5.29 -40.91 -111.86
N PHE A 577 5.80 -40.22 -112.89
CA PHE A 577 6.30 -40.88 -114.09
C PHE A 577 7.46 -41.84 -113.77
N ILE A 578 8.46 -41.36 -113.02
CA ILE A 578 9.62 -42.20 -112.65
C ILE A 578 9.20 -43.36 -111.76
N SER A 579 8.38 -43.13 -110.72
CA SER A 579 7.93 -44.20 -109.82
C SER A 579 7.13 -45.28 -110.54
N SER A 580 6.19 -44.91 -111.43
CA SER A 580 5.42 -45.90 -112.21
C SER A 580 6.25 -46.63 -113.25
N VAL A 581 7.23 -45.96 -113.87
CA VAL A 581 8.17 -46.60 -114.81
C VAL A 581 9.04 -47.62 -114.08
N LEU A 582 9.59 -47.27 -112.91
CA LEU A 582 10.40 -48.16 -112.09
C LEU A 582 9.57 -49.34 -111.54
N ALA A 583 8.34 -49.11 -111.05
CA ALA A 583 7.43 -50.17 -110.59
C ALA A 583 7.00 -51.13 -111.73
N SER A 584 6.86 -50.62 -112.97
CA SER A 584 6.55 -51.46 -114.14
C SER A 584 7.72 -52.31 -114.63
N SER A 585 8.92 -52.11 -114.06
CA SER A 585 10.14 -52.83 -114.42
C SER A 585 10.51 -53.96 -113.44
N GLU A 586 9.68 -54.20 -112.42
CA GLU A 586 9.87 -55.26 -111.41
C GLU A 586 9.08 -56.56 -111.71
N HIS A 587 8.41 -56.71 -112.86
CA HIS A 587 7.77 -57.97 -113.30
C HIS A 587 8.19 -58.37 -114.72
#